data_AF-A0A925VHT5-F1
#
_entry.id   AF-A0A925VHT5-F1
#
_cell.length_a   1.000
_cell.length_b   1.000
_cell.length_c   1.000
_cell.angle_alpha   90.00
_cell.angle_beta   90.00
_cell.angle_gamma   90.00
#
_symmetry.space_group_name_H-M   'P 1'
#
loop_
_entity.id
_entity.type
_entity.pdbx_description
1 polymer ?
#
loop_
_entity_poly.entity_id
_entity_poly.type
_entity_poly.pdbx_seq_one_letter_code
_entity_poly.pdbx_strand_id
1 'polypeptide(L)'
;MRQRETGSVDDFDGYDADFRSHYQENYATSGYAYDQYNQVYRYGYSLGADQRYRNSEWDVIEREANRAWEERNPGTWEQFKGAIQYAWAKARGHMA
;
A
#
# COMPACT_ATOMS: atom_id res chain seq x y z
N MET A 1 -28.24 10.16 -5.16
CA MET A 1 -27.41 9.39 -6.12
C MET A 1 -26.40 8.61 -5.31
N ARG A 2 -26.40 7.28 -5.35
CA ARG A 2 -25.39 6.43 -4.70
C ARG A 2 -24.37 6.05 -5.76
N GLN A 3 -23.15 6.56 -5.69
CA GLN A 3 -22.02 6.04 -6.44
C GLN A 3 -20.80 6.04 -5.50
N ARG A 4 -20.12 4.90 -5.43
CA ARG A 4 -19.28 4.40 -4.35
C ARG A 4 -18.02 5.25 -4.15
N GLU A 5 -17.80 5.77 -2.94
CA GLU A 5 -16.63 6.59 -2.55
C GLU A 5 -15.51 5.79 -1.87
N THR A 6 -15.28 4.55 -2.29
CA THR A 6 -14.17 3.74 -1.77
C THR A 6 -13.51 3.08 -2.96
N GLY A 7 -12.22 3.33 -3.20
CA GLY A 7 -11.41 2.49 -4.10
C GLY A 7 -11.69 1.05 -3.73
N SER A 8 -12.43 0.37 -4.61
CA SER A 8 -13.14 -0.85 -4.22
C SER A 8 -12.11 -1.97 -4.14
N VAL A 9 -12.37 -2.98 -3.30
CA VAL A 9 -11.52 -4.18 -3.19
C VAL A 9 -11.22 -4.76 -4.59
N ASP A 10 -12.19 -4.66 -5.50
CA ASP A 10 -12.07 -5.00 -6.93
C ASP A 10 -10.93 -4.27 -7.66
N ASP A 11 -10.66 -3.00 -7.35
CA ASP A 11 -9.57 -2.23 -8.00
C ASP A 11 -8.20 -2.69 -7.50
N PHE A 12 -8.09 -3.03 -6.21
CA PHE A 12 -6.86 -3.57 -5.64
C PHE A 12 -6.53 -4.96 -6.19
N ASP A 13 -7.53 -5.83 -6.31
CA ASP A 13 -7.32 -7.22 -6.75
C ASP A 13 -6.78 -7.28 -8.20
N GLY A 14 -7.03 -6.25 -9.01
CA GLY A 14 -6.39 -6.07 -10.32
C GLY A 14 -4.85 -5.94 -10.28
N TYR A 15 -4.27 -5.63 -9.12
CA TYR A 15 -2.82 -5.51 -8.90
C TYR A 15 -2.20 -6.75 -8.23
N ASP A 16 -2.96 -7.81 -7.92
CA ASP A 16 -2.40 -8.97 -7.17
C ASP A 16 -1.18 -9.59 -7.89
N ALA A 17 -1.25 -9.75 -9.22
CA ALA A 17 -0.14 -10.31 -9.98
C ALA A 17 1.13 -9.44 -9.92
N ASP A 18 0.97 -8.11 -9.96
CA ASP A 18 2.05 -7.14 -9.86
C ASP A 18 2.68 -7.15 -8.46
N PHE A 19 1.85 -7.10 -7.41
CA PHE A 19 2.30 -7.17 -6.03
C PHE A 19 2.95 -8.50 -5.67
N ARG A 20 2.46 -9.61 -6.23
CA ARG A 20 3.07 -10.93 -6.06
C ARG A 20 4.44 -11.00 -6.71
N SER A 21 4.60 -10.41 -7.90
CA SER A 21 5.89 -10.33 -8.59
C SER A 21 6.87 -9.47 -7.80
N HIS A 22 6.46 -8.27 -7.39
CA HIS A 22 7.28 -7.38 -6.57
C HIS A 22 7.69 -8.03 -5.23
N TYR A 23 6.78 -8.78 -4.59
CA TYR A 23 7.09 -9.56 -3.39
C TYR A 23 8.13 -10.65 -3.66
N GLN A 24 7.99 -11.43 -4.74
CA GLN A 24 8.93 -12.50 -5.05
C GLN A 24 10.34 -11.97 -5.30
N GLU A 25 10.45 -10.81 -5.95
CA GLU A 25 11.74 -10.18 -6.28
C GLU A 25 12.44 -9.59 -5.06
N ASN A 26 11.69 -9.01 -4.11
CA ASN A 26 12.28 -8.18 -3.04
C ASN A 26 12.18 -8.79 -1.65
N TYR A 27 11.18 -9.63 -1.40
CA TYR A 27 10.78 -10.02 -0.04
C TYR A 27 10.59 -11.52 0.14
N ALA A 28 10.85 -12.35 -0.88
CA ALA A 28 10.74 -13.80 -0.78
C ALA A 28 11.60 -14.42 0.34
N THR A 29 12.73 -13.80 0.67
CA THR A 29 13.65 -14.23 1.74
C THR A 29 13.44 -13.49 3.07
N SER A 30 12.40 -12.64 3.18
CA SER A 30 12.13 -11.84 4.38
C SER A 30 11.66 -12.67 5.59
N GLY A 31 11.26 -13.93 5.38
CA GLY A 31 10.66 -14.78 6.39
C GLY A 31 9.14 -14.58 6.55
N TYR A 32 8.53 -13.64 5.82
CA TYR A 32 7.09 -13.42 5.80
C TYR A 32 6.47 -14.00 4.53
N ALA A 33 5.27 -14.57 4.66
CA ALA A 33 4.50 -15.07 3.53
C ALA A 33 3.90 -13.92 2.70
N TYR A 34 3.56 -14.21 1.43
CA TYR A 34 2.90 -13.25 0.57
C TYR A 34 1.59 -12.70 1.19
N ASP A 35 0.80 -13.54 1.87
CA ASP A 35 -0.45 -13.09 2.48
C ASP A 35 -0.25 -12.01 3.55
N GLN A 36 0.88 -12.02 4.25
CA GLN A 36 1.25 -10.96 5.19
C GLN A 36 1.61 -9.68 4.43
N TYR A 37 2.40 -9.80 3.37
CA TYR A 37 2.71 -8.67 2.49
C TYR A 37 1.48 -8.15 1.72
N ASN A 38 0.48 -8.98 1.45
CA ASN A 38 -0.76 -8.56 0.81
C ASN A 38 -1.48 -7.50 1.68
N GLN A 39 -1.51 -7.70 3.01
CA GLN A 39 -2.07 -6.71 3.94
C GLN A 39 -1.27 -5.40 3.94
N VAL A 40 0.06 -5.49 3.81
CA VAL A 40 0.97 -4.35 3.68
C VAL A 40 0.69 -3.57 2.39
N TYR A 41 0.56 -4.26 1.25
CA TYR A 41 0.22 -3.62 -0.03
C TYR A 41 -1.16 -2.99 0.00
N ARG A 42 -2.17 -3.65 0.62
CA ARG A 42 -3.52 -3.07 0.77
C ARG A 42 -3.48 -1.74 1.52
N TYR A 43 -2.65 -1.64 2.57
CA TYR A 43 -2.46 -0.38 3.27
C TYR A 43 -1.87 0.71 2.37
N GLY A 44 -0.75 0.42 1.70
CA GLY A 44 -0.14 1.36 0.74
C GLY A 44 -1.10 1.82 -0.36
N TYR A 45 -1.84 0.88 -0.95
CA TYR A 45 -2.83 1.18 -1.98
C TYR A 45 -3.92 2.11 -1.47
N SER A 46 -4.44 1.85 -0.26
CA SER A 46 -5.46 2.71 0.35
C SER A 46 -4.97 4.13 0.59
N LEU A 47 -3.70 4.32 0.95
CA LEU A 47 -3.09 5.65 1.09
C LEU A 47 -3.04 6.37 -0.27
N GLY A 48 -2.73 5.65 -1.35
CA GLY A 48 -2.63 6.24 -2.69
C GLY A 48 -3.98 6.56 -3.33
N ALA A 49 -5.03 5.80 -2.96
CA ALA A 49 -6.40 6.03 -3.37
C ALA A 49 -7.12 7.11 -2.52
N ASP A 50 -6.58 7.49 -1.36
CA ASP A 50 -7.18 8.48 -0.48
C ASP A 50 -7.10 9.88 -1.09
N GLN A 51 -8.26 10.49 -1.31
CA GLN A 51 -8.40 11.83 -1.90
C GLN A 51 -7.66 12.91 -1.08
N ARG A 52 -7.49 12.71 0.23
CA ARG A 52 -6.76 13.65 1.11
C ARG A 52 -5.30 13.79 0.70
N TYR A 53 -4.72 12.76 0.09
CA TYR A 53 -3.32 12.71 -0.33
C TYR A 53 -3.13 12.86 -1.85
N ARG A 54 -4.18 13.19 -2.62
CA ARG A 54 -4.12 13.27 -4.09
C ARG A 54 -3.01 14.18 -4.61
N ASN A 55 -2.75 15.31 -3.94
CA ASN A 55 -1.72 16.27 -4.33
C ASN A 55 -0.45 16.18 -3.47
N SER A 56 -0.32 15.12 -2.68
CA SER A 56 0.82 14.90 -1.80
C SER A 56 1.81 13.92 -2.43
N GLU A 57 3.09 14.20 -2.23
CA GLU A 57 4.19 13.29 -2.54
C GLU A 57 4.42 12.30 -1.40
N TRP A 58 5.11 11.19 -1.68
CA TRP A 58 5.39 10.15 -0.67
C TRP A 58 6.09 10.73 0.56
N ASP A 59 7.14 11.53 0.35
CA ASP A 59 7.94 12.14 1.43
C ASP A 59 7.10 12.99 2.38
N VAL A 60 5.97 13.52 1.91
CA VAL A 60 5.04 14.32 2.74
C VAL A 60 4.16 13.43 3.60
N ILE A 61 3.66 12.32 3.05
CA ILE A 61 2.69 11.45 3.73
C ILE A 61 3.36 10.37 4.58
N GLU A 62 4.63 10.05 4.32
CA GLU A 62 5.36 8.94 4.94
C GLU A 62 5.25 8.97 6.47
N ARG A 63 5.39 10.15 7.08
CA ARG A 63 5.32 10.30 8.54
C ARG A 63 3.96 9.91 9.11
N GLU A 64 2.87 10.30 8.45
CA GLU A 64 1.52 9.93 8.91
C GLU A 64 1.24 8.45 8.65
N ALA A 65 1.66 7.94 7.49
CA ALA A 65 1.55 6.54 7.14
C ALA A 65 2.30 5.64 8.13
N ASN A 66 3.52 6.03 8.52
CA ASN A 66 4.33 5.35 9.51
C ASN A 66 3.61 5.29 10.86
N ARG A 67 3.20 6.45 11.38
CA ARG A 67 2.53 6.52 12.68
C ARG A 67 1.28 5.62 12.72
N ALA A 68 0.42 5.71 11.71
CA ALA A 68 -0.81 4.93 11.68
C ALA A 68 -0.57 3.42 11.51
N TRP A 69 0.49 3.02 10.80
CA TRP A 69 0.90 1.63 10.67
C TRP A 69 1.43 1.06 11.99
N GLU A 70 2.35 1.78 12.63
CA GLU A 70 3.02 1.42 13.88
C GLU A 70 2.07 1.32 15.07
N GLU A 71 0.98 2.09 15.09
CA GLU A 71 -0.08 1.97 16.10
C GLU A 71 -0.69 0.56 16.14
N ARG A 72 -0.64 -0.19 15.04
CA ARG A 72 -1.20 -1.56 14.92
C ARG A 72 -0.13 -2.63 14.73
N ASN A 73 1.02 -2.27 14.18
CA ASN A 73 2.12 -3.17 13.83
C ASN A 73 3.44 -2.62 14.38
N PRO A 74 3.63 -2.61 15.70
CA PRO A 74 4.77 -1.93 16.33
C PRO A 74 6.11 -2.56 15.95
N GLY A 75 7.10 -1.72 15.61
CA GLY A 75 8.47 -2.08 15.28
C GLY A 75 8.65 -2.70 13.90
N THR A 76 7.70 -2.50 12.98
CA THR A 76 7.71 -3.19 11.67
C THR A 76 7.77 -2.25 10.47
N TRP A 77 7.70 -0.94 10.67
CA TRP A 77 7.69 0.05 9.59
C TRP A 77 8.85 -0.13 8.62
N GLU A 78 10.09 -0.21 9.12
CA GLU A 78 11.27 -0.32 8.26
C GLU A 78 11.27 -1.59 7.38
N GLN A 79 10.66 -2.68 7.86
CA GLN A 79 10.51 -3.92 7.11
C GLN A 79 9.50 -3.78 5.95
N PHE A 80 8.47 -2.97 6.15
CA PHE A 80 7.28 -2.94 5.28
C PHE A 80 7.16 -1.67 4.44
N LYS A 81 7.85 -0.59 4.78
CA LYS A 81 7.71 0.72 4.12
C LYS A 81 7.90 0.68 2.62
N GLY A 82 8.82 -0.15 2.11
CA GLY A 82 9.06 -0.32 0.68
C GLY A 82 7.85 -0.88 -0.07
N ALA A 83 7.18 -1.89 0.50
CA ALA A 83 5.96 -2.45 -0.07
C ALA A 83 4.77 -1.46 0.02
N ILE A 84 4.68 -0.72 1.12
CA ILE A 84 3.65 0.33 1.31
C ILE A 84 3.84 1.44 0.26
N GLN A 85 5.06 1.95 0.09
CA GLN A 85 5.37 2.98 -0.90
C GLN A 85 5.09 2.50 -2.33
N TYR A 86 5.45 1.26 -2.65
CA TYR A 86 5.20 0.67 -3.96
C TYR A 86 3.71 0.63 -4.29
N ALA A 87 2.87 0.11 -3.38
CA ALA A 87 1.43 0.08 -3.58
C ALA A 87 0.78 1.46 -3.62
N TRP A 88 1.29 2.41 -2.83
CA TRP A 88 0.86 3.81 -2.89
C TRP A 88 1.09 4.40 -4.29
N ALA A 89 2.28 4.18 -4.87
CA ALA A 89 2.60 4.67 -6.21
C ALA A 89 1.72 4.02 -7.29
N LYS A 90 1.45 2.71 -7.18
CA LYS A 90 0.57 1.98 -8.11
C LYS A 90 -0.86 2.51 -8.10
N ALA A 91 -1.42 2.72 -6.91
CA ALA A 91 -2.75 3.31 -6.76
C ALA A 91 -2.85 4.71 -7.40
N ARG A 92 -1.79 5.52 -7.31
CA ARG A 92 -1.78 6.86 -7.91
C ARG A 92 -1.62 6.85 -9.42
N GLY A 93 -0.80 5.93 -9.94
CA GLY A 93 -0.69 5.72 -11.39
C GLY A 93 -1.98 5.24 -12.03
N HIS A 94 -2.86 4.56 -11.28
CA HIS A 94 -4.21 4.21 -11.72
C HIS A 94 -5.14 5.43 -11.86
N MET A 95 -4.95 6.43 -10.99
CA MET A 95 -5.86 7.57 -10.82
C MET A 95 -5.44 8.80 -11.64
N ALA A 96 -4.37 8.71 -12.43
CA ALA A 96 -3.81 9.75 -13.29
C ALA A 96 -4.31 9.60 -14.73
#